data_AF-D6WQP3-F1
#
_entry.id   AF-D6WQP3-F1
#
_cell.length_a   1.000
_cell.length_b   1.000
_cell.length_c   1.000
_cell.angle_alpha   90.00
_cell.angle_beta   90.00
_cell.angle_gamma   90.00
#
_symmetry.space_group_name_H-M   'P 1'
#
loop_
_entity.id
_entity.type
_entity.pdbx_description
1 polymer ?
#
loop_
_entity_poly.entity_id
_entity_poly.type
_entity_poly.pdbx_seq_one_letter_code
_entity_poly.pdbx_strand_id
1 'polypeptide(L)'
;MTSGNIIVTGFGPFGDHAVNASWESVKLLPQEVDGYTIIKEEISVAYETVDKKIHLMWKEYNPALVIHVGVSALADKITLETCAHKEGYTRLDVFGQKPVKGTECSAQCAEKYLKAGINVNDICEHLNCNVSTKACVSENAGRYLCEYVFYTSLSIDKDKAMFIHVPPLGQPYSAEELASGILEVIRCALKQATKSIKQSNNMRNETNNEPILAAPSENPYFSPVTCLSQGLLNVYEPSLTQVEKALKELTDKESVLLDQIHSENLSLAETQHNDHLNEMFTKIELYQTKLTNIKKEMKNLHDKSLKLKKRALKIQQFKEKQEYIKQQKEAEIRLEQDLIAKHKST
;
A
#
# COMPACT_ATOMS: atom_id res chain seq x y z
N MET A 1 4.69 -28.23 -13.02
CA MET A 1 3.99 -26.93 -12.88
C MET A 1 4.68 -26.19 -11.76
N THR A 2 5.18 -24.99 -11.99
CA THR A 2 5.75 -24.16 -10.92
C THR A 2 4.59 -23.70 -10.04
N SER A 3 4.45 -24.29 -8.86
CA SER A 3 3.56 -23.81 -7.81
C SER A 3 4.21 -22.61 -7.15
N GLY A 4 3.48 -21.51 -7.01
CA GLY A 4 3.99 -20.28 -6.39
C GLY A 4 2.89 -19.28 -6.12
N ASN A 5 3.23 -18.22 -5.39
CA ASN A 5 2.28 -17.20 -4.97
C ASN A 5 2.48 -15.90 -5.76
N ILE A 6 1.38 -15.23 -6.08
CA ILE A 6 1.35 -13.86 -6.59
C ILE A 6 0.59 -13.04 -5.55
N ILE A 7 1.18 -11.95 -5.09
CA ILE A 7 0.50 -11.04 -4.16
C ILE A 7 -0.09 -9.90 -4.96
N VAL A 8 -1.37 -9.63 -4.76
CA VAL A 8 -2.05 -8.47 -5.34
C VAL A 8 -2.75 -7.70 -4.24
N THR A 9 -2.35 -6.45 -4.02
CA THR A 9 -2.97 -5.61 -2.99
C THR A 9 -3.84 -4.51 -3.58
N GLY A 10 -4.95 -4.21 -2.93
CA GLY A 10 -5.72 -2.98 -3.17
C GLY A 10 -5.80 -2.14 -1.90
N PHE A 11 -5.96 -0.83 -2.02
CA PHE A 11 -6.19 0.03 -0.87
C PHE A 11 -7.64 0.01 -0.44
N GLY A 12 -7.87 0.03 0.86
CA GLY A 12 -9.20 0.21 1.44
C GLY A 12 -9.72 1.67 1.36
N PRO A 13 -10.82 1.97 2.05
CA PRO A 13 -11.42 3.30 2.08
C PRO A 13 -10.45 4.41 2.53
N PHE A 14 -10.61 5.62 1.98
CA PHE A 14 -9.75 6.78 2.29
C PHE A 14 -10.50 8.10 2.17
N GLY A 15 -10.31 8.99 3.15
CA GLY A 15 -10.98 10.29 3.19
C GLY A 15 -12.50 10.13 3.22
N ASP A 16 -13.20 10.80 2.31
CA ASP A 16 -14.66 10.69 2.17
C ASP A 16 -15.10 9.53 1.26
N HIS A 17 -14.16 8.76 0.70
CA HIS A 17 -14.46 7.66 -0.22
C HIS A 17 -14.59 6.34 0.54
N ALA A 18 -15.83 5.91 0.76
CA ALA A 18 -16.17 4.64 1.41
C ALA A 18 -15.83 3.41 0.53
N VAL A 19 -15.59 3.61 -0.77
CA VAL A 19 -15.28 2.56 -1.74
C VAL A 19 -14.02 2.97 -2.50
N ASN A 20 -13.08 2.04 -2.67
CA ASN A 20 -11.83 2.28 -3.37
C ASN A 20 -11.74 1.37 -4.61
N ALA A 21 -11.63 1.98 -5.79
CA ALA A 21 -11.60 1.28 -7.07
C ALA A 21 -10.50 0.21 -7.15
N SER A 22 -9.37 0.43 -6.48
CA SER A 22 -8.28 -0.55 -6.43
C SER A 22 -8.72 -1.86 -5.78
N TRP A 23 -9.27 -1.81 -4.56
CA TRP A 23 -9.70 -3.01 -3.86
C TRP A 23 -10.91 -3.67 -4.53
N GLU A 24 -11.88 -2.88 -5.02
CA GLU A 24 -13.02 -3.44 -5.76
C GLU A 24 -12.57 -4.23 -6.99
N SER A 25 -11.56 -3.75 -7.72
CA SER A 25 -11.01 -4.46 -8.89
C SER A 25 -10.21 -5.71 -8.47
N VAL A 26 -9.38 -5.61 -7.42
CA VAL A 26 -8.55 -6.73 -6.95
C VAL A 26 -9.40 -7.90 -6.44
N LYS A 27 -10.52 -7.62 -5.74
CA LYS A 27 -11.44 -8.66 -5.26
C LYS A 27 -11.92 -9.58 -6.38
N LEU A 28 -12.16 -9.02 -7.57
CA LEU A 28 -12.71 -9.71 -8.74
C LEU A 28 -11.69 -10.55 -9.52
N LEU A 29 -10.40 -10.48 -9.20
CA LEU A 29 -9.39 -11.35 -9.82
C LEU A 29 -9.71 -12.84 -9.57
N PRO A 30 -9.25 -13.78 -10.40
CA PRO A 30 -9.38 -15.21 -10.11
C PRO A 30 -8.55 -15.61 -8.87
N GLN A 31 -8.75 -16.82 -8.36
CA GLN A 31 -7.91 -17.38 -7.28
C GLN A 31 -6.55 -17.86 -7.79
N GLU A 32 -6.45 -18.20 -9.08
CA GLU A 32 -5.22 -18.71 -9.70
C GLU A 32 -5.05 -18.15 -11.12
N VAL A 33 -3.80 -18.02 -11.56
CA VAL A 33 -3.42 -17.67 -12.93
C VAL A 33 -2.13 -18.38 -13.32
N ASP A 34 -2.12 -19.04 -14.47
CA ASP A 34 -0.95 -19.74 -15.03
C ASP A 34 -0.27 -20.72 -14.05
N GLY A 35 -1.03 -21.32 -13.13
CA GLY A 35 -0.54 -22.26 -12.10
C GLY A 35 -0.02 -21.61 -10.81
N TYR A 36 -0.20 -20.31 -10.64
CA TYR A 36 0.15 -19.55 -9.43
C TYR A 36 -1.10 -19.12 -8.67
N THR A 37 -1.06 -19.19 -7.35
CA THR A 37 -2.13 -18.72 -6.46
C THR A 37 -2.07 -17.21 -6.30
N ILE A 38 -3.20 -16.53 -6.52
CA ILE A 38 -3.35 -15.09 -6.32
C ILE A 38 -3.81 -14.84 -4.88
N ILE A 39 -2.91 -14.28 -4.08
CA ILE A 39 -3.17 -13.82 -2.71
C ILE A 39 -3.59 -12.36 -2.79
N LYS A 40 -4.86 -12.10 -2.47
CA LYS A 40 -5.47 -10.78 -2.54
C LYS A 40 -5.54 -10.18 -1.17
N GLU A 41 -5.06 -8.95 -1.01
CA GLU A 41 -5.02 -8.32 0.31
C GLU A 41 -5.47 -6.85 0.27
N GLU A 42 -6.37 -6.49 1.18
CA GLU A 42 -6.74 -5.11 1.41
C GLU A 42 -5.74 -4.47 2.38
N ILE A 43 -5.17 -3.34 1.99
CA ILE A 43 -4.26 -2.57 2.83
C ILE A 43 -4.88 -1.22 3.18
N SER A 44 -4.81 -0.83 4.47
CA SER A 44 -5.20 0.51 4.89
C SER A 44 -4.24 1.54 4.32
N VAL A 45 -4.75 2.74 4.05
CA VAL A 45 -3.96 3.89 3.60
C VAL A 45 -3.21 4.48 4.80
N ALA A 46 -2.25 3.72 5.32
CA ALA A 46 -1.48 4.00 6.54
C ALA A 46 -0.03 3.53 6.42
N TYR A 47 0.92 4.37 6.83
CA TYR A 47 2.36 4.09 6.66
C TYR A 47 2.81 2.90 7.48
N GLU A 48 2.37 2.83 8.74
CA GLU A 48 2.68 1.72 9.64
C GLU A 48 2.15 0.38 9.11
N THR A 49 0.98 0.38 8.46
CA THR A 49 0.44 -0.83 7.83
C THR A 49 1.34 -1.31 6.71
N VAL A 50 1.83 -0.40 5.86
CA VAL A 50 2.76 -0.77 4.79
C VAL A 50 4.06 -1.32 5.37
N ASP A 51 4.65 -0.63 6.35
CA ASP A 51 5.90 -1.03 7.00
C ASP A 51 5.82 -2.43 7.63
N LYS A 52 4.68 -2.79 8.23
CA LYS A 52 4.53 -4.10 8.87
C LYS A 52 4.08 -5.18 7.89
N LYS A 53 2.99 -4.92 7.18
CA LYS A 53 2.25 -5.95 6.45
C LYS A 53 2.98 -6.39 5.19
N ILE A 54 3.60 -5.47 4.45
CA ILE A 54 4.31 -5.82 3.21
C ILE A 54 5.48 -6.75 3.50
N HIS A 55 6.36 -6.39 4.43
CA HIS A 55 7.50 -7.25 4.79
C HIS A 55 7.07 -8.64 5.26
N LEU A 56 5.99 -8.73 6.05
CA LEU A 56 5.44 -10.01 6.49
C LEU A 56 4.93 -10.85 5.31
N MET A 57 4.16 -10.25 4.39
CA MET A 57 3.63 -10.93 3.22
C MET A 57 4.74 -11.47 2.30
N TRP A 58 5.79 -10.69 2.06
CA TRP A 58 6.94 -11.14 1.29
C TRP A 58 7.64 -12.34 1.95
N LYS A 59 7.80 -12.30 3.28
CA LYS A 59 8.43 -13.38 4.06
C LYS A 59 7.57 -14.65 4.10
N GLU A 60 6.28 -14.50 4.33
CA GLU A 60 5.33 -15.61 4.49
C GLU A 60 5.09 -16.35 3.17
N TYR A 61 4.87 -15.59 2.09
CA TYR A 61 4.40 -16.17 0.83
C TYR A 61 5.50 -16.39 -0.21
N ASN A 62 6.70 -15.82 -0.01
CA ASN A 62 7.80 -15.88 -0.97
C ASN A 62 7.33 -15.70 -2.43
N PRO A 63 6.70 -14.57 -2.76
CA PRO A 63 5.96 -14.41 -4.01
C PRO A 63 6.87 -14.44 -5.24
N ALA A 64 6.35 -14.98 -6.33
CA ALA A 64 6.96 -14.87 -7.65
C ALA A 64 6.73 -13.48 -8.27
N LEU A 65 5.67 -12.78 -7.84
CA LEU A 65 5.30 -11.46 -8.31
C LEU A 65 4.45 -10.75 -7.23
N VAL A 66 4.67 -9.45 -7.06
CA VAL A 66 3.89 -8.57 -6.19
C VAL A 66 3.39 -7.38 -7.00
N ILE A 67 2.08 -7.19 -7.05
CA ILE A 67 1.44 -6.05 -7.71
C ILE A 67 0.62 -5.27 -6.69
N HIS A 68 0.90 -3.98 -6.57
CA HIS A 68 0.10 -3.06 -5.78
C HIS A 68 -0.82 -2.27 -6.70
N VAL A 69 -2.09 -2.16 -6.34
CA VAL A 69 -3.09 -1.40 -7.09
C VAL A 69 -3.57 -0.23 -6.24
N GLY A 70 -3.54 0.97 -6.79
CA GLY A 70 -4.07 2.19 -6.18
C GLY A 70 -5.06 2.90 -7.09
N VAL A 71 -5.99 3.65 -6.51
CA VAL A 71 -6.88 4.52 -7.30
C VAL A 71 -6.21 5.88 -7.52
N SER A 72 -6.29 6.41 -8.73
CA SER A 72 -5.94 7.80 -9.03
C SER A 72 -7.17 8.52 -9.57
N ALA A 73 -7.60 9.58 -8.86
CA ALA A 73 -8.76 10.38 -9.26
C ALA A 73 -8.56 11.12 -10.60
N LEU A 74 -7.32 11.25 -11.06
CA LEU A 74 -6.96 11.91 -12.31
C LEU A 74 -6.74 10.92 -13.46
N ALA A 75 -6.70 9.62 -13.19
CA ALA A 75 -6.46 8.63 -14.22
C ALA A 75 -7.74 8.35 -15.02
N ASP A 76 -7.61 8.29 -16.34
CA ASP A 76 -8.65 7.88 -17.30
C ASP A 76 -8.33 6.51 -17.94
N LYS A 77 -7.18 5.93 -17.58
CA LYS A 77 -6.65 4.65 -18.08
C LYS A 77 -5.84 3.95 -17.00
N ILE A 78 -5.52 2.68 -17.22
CA ILE A 78 -4.62 1.92 -16.33
C ILE A 78 -3.21 2.52 -16.46
N THR A 79 -2.67 3.04 -15.37
CA THR A 79 -1.34 3.65 -15.36
C THR A 79 -0.36 2.72 -14.69
N LEU A 80 0.66 2.29 -15.41
CA LEU A 80 1.71 1.42 -14.92
C LEU A 80 2.92 2.26 -14.49
N GLU A 81 3.31 2.17 -13.22
CA GLU A 81 4.40 2.99 -12.69
C GLU A 81 5.75 2.32 -12.94
N THR A 82 6.74 3.09 -13.38
CA THR A 82 8.07 2.58 -13.75
C THR A 82 9.09 2.70 -12.62
N CYS A 83 8.84 3.59 -11.64
CA CYS A 83 9.78 3.88 -10.57
C CYS A 83 9.09 4.46 -9.33
N ALA A 84 9.82 4.48 -8.21
CA ALA A 84 9.38 5.06 -6.95
C ALA A 84 10.52 5.81 -6.25
N HIS A 85 10.16 6.80 -5.43
CA HIS A 85 11.12 7.60 -4.66
C HIS A 85 11.08 7.28 -3.16
N LYS A 86 12.24 7.37 -2.51
CA LYS A 86 12.37 7.16 -1.07
C LYS A 86 11.84 8.32 -0.23
N GLU A 87 11.79 9.54 -0.77
CA GLU A 87 11.61 10.77 -0.01
C GLU A 87 10.43 11.61 -0.54
N GLY A 88 9.91 12.51 0.30
CA GLY A 88 8.90 13.50 -0.07
C GLY A 88 7.50 13.25 0.51
N TYR A 89 7.37 12.29 1.44
CA TYR A 89 6.11 11.93 2.07
C TYR A 89 5.70 12.93 3.14
N THR A 90 4.97 13.98 2.75
CA THR A 90 4.54 15.06 3.67
C THR A 90 3.09 14.96 4.11
N ARG A 91 2.28 14.16 3.41
CA ARG A 91 0.84 14.00 3.64
C ARG A 91 0.57 13.04 4.80
N LEU A 92 -0.41 13.40 5.63
CA LEU A 92 -0.91 12.55 6.71
C LEU A 92 -1.71 11.37 6.16
N ASP A 93 -1.57 10.23 6.81
CA ASP A 93 -2.36 9.04 6.52
C ASP A 93 -3.76 9.07 7.18
N VAL A 94 -4.56 8.01 7.03
CA VAL A 94 -5.92 7.95 7.61
C VAL A 94 -5.95 8.04 9.13
N PHE A 95 -4.84 7.76 9.80
CA PHE A 95 -4.69 7.85 11.25
C PHE A 95 -4.00 9.16 11.67
N GLY A 96 -3.80 10.10 10.74
CA GLY A 96 -3.15 11.37 11.02
C GLY A 96 -1.64 11.25 11.23
N GLN A 97 -1.01 10.20 10.71
CA GLN A 97 0.42 9.92 10.88
C GLN A 97 1.23 10.21 9.60
N LYS A 98 2.54 10.39 9.78
CA LYS A 98 3.55 10.45 8.72
C LYS A 98 4.47 9.23 8.83
N PRO A 99 5.35 8.95 7.85
CA PRO A 99 6.38 7.95 8.04
C PRO A 99 7.17 8.17 9.32
N VAL A 100 7.57 7.07 9.96
CA VAL A 100 8.34 7.12 11.22
C VAL A 100 9.66 7.87 11.05
N LYS A 101 10.27 7.77 9.85
CA LYS A 101 11.48 8.52 9.47
C LYS A 101 11.17 9.92 8.90
N GLY A 102 10.08 10.55 9.35
CA GLY A 102 9.68 11.89 8.94
C GLY A 102 9.06 11.90 7.55
N THR A 103 9.85 12.20 6.51
CA THR A 103 9.37 12.30 5.11
C THR A 103 9.94 11.22 4.21
N GLU A 104 10.59 10.22 4.78
CA GLU A 104 11.24 9.13 4.05
C GLU A 104 10.57 7.77 4.30
N CYS A 105 10.70 6.88 3.32
CA CYS A 105 10.33 5.48 3.47
C CYS A 105 11.22 4.77 4.50
N SER A 106 10.61 3.92 5.31
CA SER A 106 11.27 3.16 6.38
C SER A 106 12.29 2.13 5.85
N ALA A 107 12.13 1.67 4.61
CA ALA A 107 12.91 0.61 3.98
C ALA A 107 14.43 0.82 4.10
N GLN A 108 15.14 -0.28 4.30
CA GLN A 108 16.60 -0.30 4.53
C GLN A 108 17.42 -0.18 3.24
N CYS A 109 16.84 0.33 2.15
CA CYS A 109 17.56 0.60 0.92
C CYS A 109 18.16 2.02 0.95
N ALA A 110 19.43 2.16 0.57
CA ALA A 110 20.13 3.45 0.55
C ALA A 110 19.81 4.30 -0.68
N GLU A 111 19.37 3.69 -1.78
CA GLU A 111 19.05 4.40 -3.03
C GLU A 111 17.86 5.33 -2.82
N LYS A 112 17.86 6.53 -3.39
CA LYS A 112 16.73 7.47 -3.25
C LYS A 112 15.63 7.25 -4.29
N TYR A 113 15.93 6.45 -5.30
CA TYR A 113 15.12 6.23 -6.48
C TYR A 113 15.32 4.79 -6.93
N LEU A 114 14.23 4.06 -7.11
CA LEU A 114 14.25 2.68 -7.57
C LEU A 114 13.39 2.57 -8.83
N LYS A 115 13.92 1.88 -9.84
CA LYS A 115 13.20 1.55 -11.08
C LYS A 115 12.76 0.09 -11.03
N ALA A 116 11.55 -0.20 -11.48
CA ALA A 116 11.07 -1.55 -11.64
C ALA A 116 11.95 -2.32 -12.64
N GLY A 117 12.32 -3.55 -12.29
CA GLY A 117 13.05 -4.45 -13.17
C GLY A 117 12.16 -5.08 -14.26
N ILE A 118 10.85 -5.09 -14.02
CA ILE A 118 9.85 -5.51 -15.02
C ILE A 118 9.73 -4.42 -16.09
N ASN A 119 9.80 -4.82 -17.36
CA ASN A 119 9.62 -3.93 -18.50
C ASN A 119 8.14 -3.54 -18.65
N VAL A 120 7.82 -2.40 -18.04
CA VAL A 120 6.48 -1.83 -18.00
C VAL A 120 6.00 -1.34 -19.37
N ASN A 121 6.90 -0.91 -20.25
CA ASN A 121 6.53 -0.42 -21.59
C ASN A 121 5.96 -1.56 -22.45
N ASP A 122 6.62 -2.73 -22.45
CA ASP A 122 6.14 -3.90 -23.19
C ASP A 122 4.74 -4.33 -22.71
N ILE A 123 4.50 -4.25 -21.40
CA ILE A 123 3.18 -4.57 -20.82
C ILE A 123 2.14 -3.54 -21.26
N CYS A 124 2.48 -2.26 -21.24
CA CYS A 124 1.59 -1.18 -21.68
C CYS A 124 1.20 -1.32 -23.16
N GLU A 125 2.15 -1.62 -24.03
CA GLU A 125 1.90 -1.89 -25.45
C GLU A 125 1.00 -3.12 -25.63
N HIS A 126 1.30 -4.21 -24.92
CA HIS A 126 0.48 -5.43 -24.95
C HIS A 126 -0.96 -5.16 -24.53
N LEU A 127 -1.19 -4.41 -23.45
CA LEU A 127 -2.55 -4.08 -23.00
C LEU A 127 -3.30 -3.30 -24.07
N ASN A 128 -2.68 -2.26 -24.62
CA ASN A 128 -3.32 -1.38 -25.60
C ASN A 128 -3.72 -2.10 -26.91
N CYS A 129 -3.05 -3.21 -27.23
CA CYS A 129 -3.31 -4.04 -28.40
C CYS A 129 -4.31 -5.19 -28.16
N ASN A 130 -4.37 -5.74 -26.94
CA ASN A 130 -5.05 -7.02 -26.70
C ASN A 130 -6.28 -6.95 -25.77
N VAL A 131 -6.47 -5.86 -25.03
CA VAL A 131 -7.62 -5.68 -24.13
C VAL A 131 -8.31 -4.32 -24.34
N SER A 132 -9.58 -4.24 -23.95
CA SER A 132 -10.39 -3.02 -24.11
C SER A 132 -9.90 -1.87 -23.21
N THR A 133 -9.37 -2.18 -22.03
CA THR A 133 -8.80 -1.20 -21.11
C THR A 133 -7.53 -0.59 -21.67
N LYS A 134 -7.51 0.73 -21.85
CA LYS A 134 -6.30 1.44 -22.24
C LYS A 134 -5.31 1.55 -21.09
N ALA A 135 -4.03 1.61 -21.44
CA ALA A 135 -2.94 1.75 -20.50
C ALA A 135 -1.94 2.84 -20.90
N CYS A 136 -1.23 3.41 -19.92
CA CYS A 136 -0.05 4.24 -20.12
C CYS A 136 1.01 3.95 -19.07
N VAL A 137 2.21 4.48 -19.28
CA VAL A 137 3.30 4.45 -18.30
C VAL A 137 3.43 5.77 -17.57
N SER A 138 3.91 5.72 -16.33
CA SER A 138 4.16 6.90 -15.49
C SER A 138 5.45 6.69 -14.69
N GLU A 139 6.16 7.78 -14.42
CA GLU A 139 7.36 7.80 -13.56
C GLU A 139 7.07 8.42 -12.18
N ASN A 140 5.79 8.59 -11.84
CA ASN A 140 5.38 9.29 -10.62
C ASN A 140 4.10 8.66 -10.04
N ALA A 141 4.29 7.75 -9.09
CA ALA A 141 3.19 7.14 -8.34
C ALA A 141 2.62 8.09 -7.26
N GLY A 142 3.02 9.36 -7.27
CA GLY A 142 2.69 10.38 -6.29
C GLY A 142 3.73 10.47 -5.17
N ARG A 143 3.43 11.21 -4.10
CA ARG A 143 4.23 11.24 -2.86
C ARG A 143 3.35 10.95 -1.65
N TYR A 144 2.69 9.81 -1.72
CA TYR A 144 1.78 9.30 -0.69
C TYR A 144 1.89 7.77 -0.60
N LEU A 145 0.85 7.08 -0.12
CA LEU A 145 0.92 5.64 0.16
C LEU A 145 1.11 4.75 -1.07
N CYS A 146 0.64 5.17 -2.26
CA CYS A 146 0.87 4.45 -3.51
C CYS A 146 2.37 4.33 -3.82
N GLU A 147 3.08 5.46 -3.81
CA GLU A 147 4.53 5.47 -3.98
C GLU A 147 5.26 4.79 -2.81
N TYR A 148 4.77 4.99 -1.58
CA TYR A 148 5.38 4.40 -0.39
C TYR A 148 5.39 2.88 -0.43
N VAL A 149 4.25 2.25 -0.77
CA VAL A 149 4.15 0.79 -0.90
C VAL A 149 4.94 0.28 -2.09
N PHE A 150 4.96 1.03 -3.20
CA PHE A 150 5.75 0.65 -4.37
C PHE A 150 7.25 0.65 -4.07
N TYR A 151 7.76 1.73 -3.47
CA TYR A 151 9.15 1.85 -3.06
C TYR A 151 9.53 0.75 -2.06
N THR A 152 8.67 0.48 -1.08
CA THR A 152 8.88 -0.58 -0.08
C THR A 152 9.09 -1.94 -0.77
N SER A 153 8.21 -2.31 -1.72
CA SER A 153 8.35 -3.59 -2.43
C SER A 153 9.52 -3.63 -3.41
N LEU A 154 9.81 -2.53 -4.14
CA LEU A 154 11.00 -2.43 -5.00
C LEU A 154 12.30 -2.59 -4.20
N SER A 155 12.33 -2.11 -2.96
CA SER A 155 13.48 -2.25 -2.07
C SER A 155 13.75 -3.68 -1.60
N ILE A 156 12.73 -4.55 -1.69
CA ILE A 156 12.84 -5.97 -1.36
C ILE A 156 13.33 -6.74 -2.59
N ASP A 157 12.62 -6.62 -3.72
CA ASP A 157 13.00 -7.24 -5.00
C ASP A 157 12.40 -6.45 -6.17
N LYS A 158 13.24 -5.65 -6.82
CA LYS A 158 12.83 -4.81 -7.96
C LYS A 158 12.38 -5.60 -9.19
N ASP A 159 12.77 -6.87 -9.32
CA ASP A 159 12.46 -7.69 -10.50
C ASP A 159 11.10 -8.41 -10.34
N LYS A 160 10.46 -8.29 -9.17
CA LYS A 160 9.18 -8.90 -8.84
C LYS A 160 8.09 -7.92 -8.39
N ALA A 161 8.39 -6.64 -8.26
CA ALA A 161 7.44 -5.64 -7.76
C ALA A 161 6.95 -4.70 -8.87
N MET A 162 5.63 -4.43 -8.90
CA MET A 162 5.00 -3.44 -9.76
C MET A 162 3.94 -2.63 -9.01
N PHE A 163 3.65 -1.44 -9.53
CA PHE A 163 2.51 -0.64 -9.09
C PHE A 163 1.63 -0.23 -10.28
N ILE A 164 0.32 -0.28 -10.06
CA ILE A 164 -0.72 0.06 -11.03
C ILE A 164 -1.66 1.09 -10.41
N HIS A 165 -1.81 2.24 -11.05
CA HIS A 165 -2.93 3.13 -10.79
C HIS A 165 -4.12 2.78 -11.69
N VAL A 166 -5.30 2.70 -11.11
CA VAL A 166 -6.57 2.54 -11.84
C VAL A 166 -7.43 3.81 -11.74
N PRO A 167 -8.25 4.09 -12.77
CA PRO A 167 -9.28 5.13 -12.73
C PRO A 167 -10.34 4.87 -11.65
N PRO A 168 -11.14 5.90 -11.30
CA PRO A 168 -12.35 5.72 -10.50
C PRO A 168 -13.35 4.76 -11.17
N LEU A 169 -14.14 4.05 -10.37
CA LEU A 169 -15.16 3.12 -10.89
C LEU A 169 -16.21 3.85 -11.72
N GLY A 170 -16.57 3.25 -12.86
CA GLY A 170 -17.52 3.79 -13.82
C GLY A 170 -16.98 4.95 -14.67
N GLN A 171 -15.70 5.30 -14.52
CA GLN A 171 -15.08 6.44 -15.21
C GLN A 171 -13.64 6.12 -15.62
N PRO A 172 -13.39 5.51 -16.79
CA PRO A 172 -14.35 5.07 -17.81
C PRO A 172 -14.69 3.56 -17.74
N TYR A 173 -14.13 2.83 -16.77
CA TYR A 173 -14.25 1.37 -16.69
C TYR A 173 -15.01 0.92 -15.46
N SER A 174 -15.72 -0.20 -15.61
CA SER A 174 -16.27 -0.98 -14.50
C SER A 174 -15.18 -1.69 -13.68
N ALA A 175 -15.51 -2.19 -12.49
CA ALA A 175 -14.57 -2.96 -11.68
C ALA A 175 -14.13 -4.25 -12.39
N GLU A 176 -15.04 -4.87 -13.14
CA GLU A 176 -14.80 -6.09 -13.92
C GLU A 176 -13.82 -5.84 -15.07
N GLU A 177 -13.98 -4.73 -15.80
CA GLU A 177 -13.05 -4.34 -16.87
C GLU A 177 -11.66 -4.04 -16.30
N LEU A 178 -11.59 -3.31 -15.18
CA LEU A 178 -10.31 -3.06 -14.49
C LEU A 178 -9.67 -4.36 -14.00
N ALA A 179 -10.44 -5.27 -13.41
CA ALA A 179 -9.95 -6.58 -12.98
C ALA A 179 -9.41 -7.41 -14.16
N SER A 180 -10.10 -7.39 -15.31
CA SER A 180 -9.62 -8.03 -16.53
C SER A 180 -8.31 -7.42 -17.03
N GLY A 181 -8.19 -6.09 -17.01
CA GLY A 181 -6.96 -5.39 -17.39
C GLY A 181 -5.80 -5.72 -16.43
N ILE A 182 -6.03 -5.71 -15.12
CA ILE A 182 -5.05 -6.08 -14.10
C ILE A 182 -4.62 -7.55 -14.27
N LEU A 183 -5.55 -8.47 -14.55
CA LEU A 183 -5.22 -9.88 -14.78
C LEU A 183 -4.27 -10.05 -15.98
N GLU A 184 -4.46 -9.27 -17.04
CA GLU A 184 -3.56 -9.32 -18.19
C GLU A 184 -2.18 -8.72 -17.88
N VAL A 185 -2.12 -7.66 -17.06
CA VAL A 185 -0.85 -7.15 -16.51
C VAL A 185 -0.13 -8.24 -15.71
N ILE A 186 -0.85 -8.97 -14.83
CA ILE A 186 -0.27 -10.06 -14.03
C ILE A 186 0.35 -11.12 -14.94
N ARG A 187 -0.35 -11.57 -15.99
CA ARG A 187 0.20 -12.58 -16.92
C ARG A 187 1.48 -12.11 -17.61
N CYS A 188 1.50 -10.86 -18.09
CA CYS A 188 2.68 -10.33 -18.77
C CYS A 188 3.86 -10.13 -17.80
N ALA A 189 3.61 -9.58 -16.62
CA ALA A 189 4.62 -9.37 -15.60
C ALA A 189 5.20 -10.69 -15.07
N LEU A 190 4.36 -11.70 -14.83
CA LEU A 190 4.76 -13.02 -14.36
C LEU A 190 5.70 -13.72 -15.36
N LYS A 191 5.42 -13.59 -16.67
CA LYS A 191 6.30 -14.11 -17.73
C LYS A 191 7.68 -13.46 -17.72
N GLN A 192 7.78 -12.17 -17.35
CA GLN A 192 9.05 -11.48 -17.25
C GLN A 192 9.81 -11.89 -15.96
N ALA A 193 9.15 -11.85 -14.81
CA ALA A 193 9.74 -12.18 -13.50
C ALA A 193 10.27 -13.63 -13.44
N THR A 194 9.61 -14.58 -14.12
CA THR A 194 10.00 -16.00 -14.11
C THR A 194 11.06 -16.37 -15.14
N LYS A 195 11.29 -15.55 -16.18
CA LYS A 195 12.36 -15.79 -17.19
C LYS A 195 13.76 -15.60 -16.60
N SER A 196 13.93 -14.68 -15.66
CA SER A 196 15.21 -14.38 -15.01
C SER A 196 15.80 -15.56 -14.22
N ILE A 197 14.97 -16.56 -13.85
CA ILE A 197 15.40 -17.72 -13.06
C ILE A 197 16.14 -18.79 -13.89
N LYS A 198 15.96 -18.81 -15.22
CA LYS A 198 16.47 -19.90 -16.09
C LYS A 198 17.89 -19.70 -16.63
N GLN A 199 18.56 -18.57 -16.38
CA GLN A 199 19.86 -18.26 -17.01
C GLN A 199 21.11 -18.48 -16.12
N SER A 200 20.96 -18.98 -14.87
CA SER A 200 22.09 -18.99 -13.92
C SER A 200 22.78 -20.35 -13.64
N ASN A 201 22.40 -21.44 -14.32
CA ASN A 201 23.00 -22.77 -14.06
C ASN A 201 23.63 -23.39 -15.31
N ASN A 202 24.89 -23.07 -15.62
CA ASN A 202 25.81 -24.00 -16.30
C ASN A 202 27.27 -23.51 -16.31
N MET A 203 28.17 -24.18 -15.57
CA MET A 203 29.54 -24.52 -16.02
C MET A 203 30.37 -25.12 -14.88
N ARG A 204 30.86 -26.36 -15.08
CA ARG A 204 32.25 -26.80 -14.82
C ARG A 204 32.42 -28.28 -15.20
N ASN A 205 33.44 -28.58 -16.00
CA ASN A 205 34.46 -29.60 -15.76
C ASN A 205 35.42 -29.70 -16.95
N GLU A 206 36.72 -29.83 -16.67
CA GLU A 206 37.63 -30.81 -17.30
C GLU A 206 38.97 -30.86 -16.55
N THR A 207 39.55 -32.08 -16.50
CA THR A 207 40.77 -32.53 -15.80
C THR A 207 41.77 -33.07 -16.82
N ASN A 208 43.04 -33.34 -16.44
CA ASN A 208 44.06 -34.27 -17.03
C ASN A 208 45.47 -33.90 -16.45
N ASN A 209 46.53 -34.73 -16.26
CA ASN A 209 46.80 -36.17 -16.14
C ASN A 209 48.25 -36.36 -15.56
N GLU A 210 48.48 -37.50 -14.89
CA GLU A 210 49.65 -38.30 -14.38
C GLU A 210 51.08 -38.28 -15.04
N PRO A 211 52.13 -39.10 -14.66
CA PRO A 211 52.53 -39.86 -13.41
C PRO A 211 54.10 -39.97 -13.13
N ILE A 212 54.58 -40.84 -12.20
CA ILE A 212 55.70 -41.86 -12.33
C ILE A 212 56.20 -42.53 -10.98
N LEU A 213 56.20 -43.90 -10.93
CA LEU A 213 57.01 -45.02 -10.29
C LEU A 213 57.98 -44.80 -9.05
N ALA A 214 58.31 -45.72 -8.09
CA ALA A 214 58.07 -47.14 -7.73
C ALA A 214 58.52 -47.52 -6.25
N ALA A 215 57.95 -48.64 -5.70
CA ALA A 215 58.13 -49.55 -4.51
C ALA A 215 59.31 -49.46 -3.45
N PRO A 216 59.32 -50.14 -2.25
CA PRO A 216 58.48 -51.28 -1.77
C PRO A 216 58.02 -51.33 -0.26
N SER A 217 57.14 -52.31 0.05
CA SER A 217 56.93 -53.01 1.35
C SER A 217 55.85 -52.59 2.37
N GLU A 218 54.75 -51.97 1.94
CA GLU A 218 53.51 -51.94 2.72
C GLU A 218 52.37 -52.47 1.86
N ASN A 219 51.25 -52.87 2.49
CA ASN A 219 50.03 -53.33 1.81
C ASN A 219 49.86 -52.53 0.49
N PRO A 220 49.79 -53.19 -0.68
CA PRO A 220 49.84 -52.51 -1.98
C PRO A 220 48.70 -51.51 -2.19
N TYR A 221 47.67 -51.58 -1.34
CA TYR A 221 46.57 -50.63 -1.30
C TYR A 221 46.73 -49.54 -0.22
N PHE A 222 47.66 -49.65 0.73
CA PHE A 222 47.86 -48.68 1.81
C PHE A 222 48.20 -47.29 1.28
N SER A 223 49.21 -47.19 0.40
CA SER A 223 49.58 -45.91 -0.21
C SER A 223 48.44 -45.34 -1.09
N PRO A 224 47.83 -46.09 -2.03
CA PRO A 224 46.68 -45.60 -2.78
C PRO A 224 45.48 -45.19 -1.92
N VAL A 225 45.11 -45.99 -0.91
CA VAL A 225 44.00 -45.68 0.01
C VAL A 225 44.32 -44.45 0.85
N THR A 226 45.55 -44.30 1.34
CA THR A 226 45.97 -43.12 2.12
C THR A 226 45.98 -41.88 1.24
N CYS A 227 46.48 -41.96 0.02
CA CYS A 227 46.46 -40.85 -0.94
C CYS A 227 45.03 -40.46 -1.34
N LEU A 228 44.14 -41.42 -1.58
CA LEU A 228 42.73 -41.17 -1.88
C LEU A 228 41.99 -40.59 -0.67
N SER A 229 42.21 -41.13 0.53
CA SER A 229 41.60 -40.64 1.76
C SER A 229 42.07 -39.23 2.10
N GLN A 230 43.37 -38.97 1.97
CA GLN A 230 43.95 -37.64 2.15
C GLN A 230 43.45 -36.66 1.07
N GLY A 231 43.33 -37.10 -0.18
CA GLY A 231 42.76 -36.29 -1.26
C GLY A 231 41.29 -35.92 -0.97
N LEU A 232 40.49 -36.88 -0.52
CA LEU A 232 39.10 -36.66 -0.10
C LEU A 232 39.03 -35.66 1.07
N LEU A 233 39.85 -35.85 2.10
CA LEU A 233 39.94 -34.92 3.23
C LEU A 233 40.35 -33.53 2.76
N ASN A 234 41.40 -33.40 1.95
CA ASN A 234 41.86 -32.10 1.44
C ASN A 234 40.79 -31.36 0.61
N VAL A 235 39.87 -32.07 -0.05
CA VAL A 235 38.76 -31.47 -0.81
C VAL A 235 37.65 -30.96 0.11
N TYR A 236 37.29 -31.72 1.15
CA TYR A 236 36.11 -31.41 1.97
C TYR A 236 36.43 -30.71 3.30
N GLU A 237 37.58 -30.97 3.91
CA GLU A 237 38.02 -30.42 5.20
C GLU A 237 38.04 -28.88 5.22
N PRO A 238 38.55 -28.16 4.20
CA PRO A 238 38.52 -26.70 4.21
C PRO A 238 37.09 -26.14 4.20
N SER A 239 36.20 -26.73 3.39
CA SER A 239 34.79 -26.32 3.30
C SER A 239 34.03 -26.63 4.58
N LEU A 240 34.26 -27.81 5.18
CA LEU A 240 33.66 -28.19 6.46
C LEU A 240 34.12 -27.27 7.59
N THR A 241 35.42 -26.95 7.64
CA THR A 241 35.99 -26.02 8.63
C THR A 241 35.42 -24.61 8.46
N GLN A 242 35.20 -24.17 7.22
CA GLN A 242 34.58 -22.88 6.94
C GLN A 242 33.11 -22.84 7.39
N VAL A 243 32.37 -23.92 7.16
CA VAL A 243 30.97 -24.06 7.63
C VAL A 243 30.91 -24.10 9.16
N GLU A 244 31.80 -24.83 9.82
CA GLU A 244 31.90 -24.88 11.28
C GLU A 244 32.16 -23.48 11.85
N LYS A 245 33.12 -22.74 11.27
CA LYS A 245 33.42 -21.36 11.68
C LYS A 245 32.22 -20.44 11.48
N ALA A 246 31.53 -20.55 10.35
CA ALA A 246 30.34 -19.75 10.06
C ALA A 246 29.18 -20.07 11.03
N LEU A 247 28.99 -21.34 11.35
CA LEU A 247 27.96 -21.79 12.30
C LEU A 247 28.25 -21.27 13.70
N LYS A 248 29.52 -21.31 14.13
CA LYS A 248 29.94 -20.74 15.41
C LYS A 248 29.69 -19.23 15.47
N GLU A 249 30.09 -18.50 14.43
CA GLU A 249 29.84 -17.05 14.35
C GLU A 249 28.34 -16.73 14.37
N LEU A 250 27.52 -17.53 13.69
CA LEU A 250 26.07 -17.36 13.69
C LEU A 250 25.47 -17.63 15.07
N THR A 251 25.92 -18.68 15.76
CA THR A 251 25.49 -19.02 17.13
C THR A 251 25.87 -17.91 18.12
N ASP A 252 27.08 -17.37 18.01
CA ASP A 252 27.55 -16.25 18.84
C ASP A 252 26.69 -14.99 18.60
N LYS A 253 26.35 -14.70 17.34
CA LYS A 253 25.45 -13.59 16.98
C LYS A 253 24.03 -13.78 17.49
N GLU A 254 23.50 -15.00 17.42
CA GLU A 254 22.18 -15.34 17.97
C GLU A 254 22.13 -15.10 19.48
N SER A 255 23.19 -15.47 20.22
CA SER A 255 23.27 -15.21 21.66
C SER A 255 23.24 -13.71 21.98
N VAL A 256 24.03 -12.90 21.27
CA VAL A 256 24.05 -11.44 21.48
C VAL A 256 22.70 -10.81 21.16
N LEU A 257 22.04 -11.27 20.11
CA LEU A 257 20.74 -10.75 19.70
C LEU A 257 19.63 -11.11 20.70
N LEU A 258 19.68 -12.31 21.28
CA LEU A 258 18.78 -12.71 22.36
C LEU A 258 18.95 -11.81 23.60
N ASP A 259 20.19 -11.51 23.99
CA ASP A 259 20.47 -10.63 25.14
C ASP A 259 19.97 -9.19 24.88
N GLN A 260 20.16 -8.69 23.66
CA GLN A 260 19.65 -7.37 23.25
C GLN A 260 18.12 -7.31 23.30
N ILE A 261 17.44 -8.30 22.73
CA ILE A 261 15.97 -8.39 22.77
C ILE A 261 15.47 -8.47 24.22
N HIS A 262 16.15 -9.25 25.07
CA HIS A 262 15.76 -9.36 26.48
C HIS A 262 15.88 -8.02 27.21
N SER A 263 16.97 -7.28 26.97
CA SER A 263 17.19 -5.94 27.52
C SER A 263 16.14 -4.93 27.02
N GLU A 264 15.83 -4.93 25.72
CA GLU A 264 14.79 -4.06 25.16
C GLU A 264 13.40 -4.38 25.73
N ASN A 265 13.05 -5.66 25.87
CA ASN A 265 11.80 -6.08 26.49
C ASN A 265 11.68 -5.59 27.94
N LEU A 266 12.77 -5.61 28.70
CA LEU A 266 12.79 -5.08 30.06
C LEU A 266 12.54 -3.56 30.07
N SER A 267 13.22 -2.82 29.18
CA SER A 267 13.02 -1.38 29.04
C SER A 267 11.59 -1.01 28.60
N LEU A 268 10.97 -1.81 27.72
CA LEU A 268 9.58 -1.64 27.33
C LEU A 268 8.61 -1.91 28.50
N ALA A 269 8.88 -2.95 29.30
CA ALA A 269 8.08 -3.23 30.50
C ALA A 269 8.15 -2.09 31.52
N GLU A 270 9.34 -1.51 31.74
CA GLU A 270 9.50 -0.33 32.60
C GLU A 270 8.73 0.88 32.06
N THR A 271 8.66 1.04 30.73
CA THR A 271 7.89 2.12 30.10
C THR A 271 6.37 1.95 30.27
N GLN A 272 5.86 0.72 30.32
CA GLN A 272 4.45 0.45 30.65
C GLN A 272 4.09 0.87 32.08
N HIS A 273 5.06 0.85 33.00
CA HIS A 273 4.92 1.31 34.38
C HIS A 273 5.25 2.80 34.55
N ASN A 274 5.37 3.57 33.46
CA ASN A 274 5.60 5.00 33.55
C ASN A 274 4.29 5.72 33.95
N ASP A 275 4.17 6.01 35.24
CA ASP A 275 3.00 6.69 35.83
C ASP A 275 2.62 8.00 35.10
N HIS A 276 3.61 8.74 34.59
CA HIS A 276 3.35 9.98 33.87
C HIS A 276 2.66 9.75 32.52
N LEU A 277 3.07 8.72 31.77
CA LEU A 277 2.43 8.35 30.51
C LEU A 277 1.00 7.86 30.74
N ASN A 278 0.79 7.04 31.76
CA ASN A 278 -0.55 6.58 32.13
C ASN A 278 -1.47 7.75 32.54
N GLU A 279 -0.94 8.74 33.25
CA GLU A 279 -1.67 9.98 33.55
C GLU A 279 -2.00 10.78 32.27
N MET A 280 -1.06 10.87 31.32
CA MET A 280 -1.30 11.52 30.02
C MET A 280 -2.40 10.82 29.22
N PHE A 281 -2.38 9.48 29.13
CA PHE A 281 -3.42 8.71 28.45
C PHE A 281 -4.80 8.94 29.08
N THR A 282 -4.87 8.95 30.42
CA THR A 282 -6.11 9.26 31.14
C THR A 282 -6.63 10.68 30.83
N LYS A 283 -5.72 11.66 30.74
CA LYS A 283 -6.08 13.04 30.35
C LYS A 283 -6.57 13.10 28.90
N ILE A 284 -5.97 12.35 27.98
CA ILE A 284 -6.40 12.29 26.58
C ILE A 284 -7.85 11.78 26.49
N GLU A 285 -8.17 10.67 27.14
CA GLU A 285 -9.54 10.12 27.17
C GLU A 285 -10.55 11.11 27.76
N LEU A 286 -10.17 11.79 28.84
CA LEU A 286 -10.99 12.83 29.46
C LEU A 286 -11.29 13.98 28.49
N TYR A 287 -10.28 14.48 27.78
CA TYR A 287 -10.45 15.58 26.82
C TYR A 287 -11.20 15.15 25.56
N GLN A 288 -11.01 13.92 25.10
CA GLN A 288 -11.77 13.36 23.99
C GLN A 288 -13.28 13.29 24.34
N THR A 289 -13.60 12.84 25.57
CA THR A 289 -14.98 12.82 26.07
C THR A 289 -15.57 14.23 26.14
N LYS A 290 -14.82 15.20 26.70
CA LYS A 290 -15.24 16.61 26.74
C LYS A 290 -15.51 17.18 25.34
N LEU A 291 -14.63 16.91 24.37
CA LEU A 291 -14.80 17.33 22.97
C LEU A 291 -16.06 16.74 22.34
N THR A 292 -16.34 15.45 22.58
CA THR A 292 -17.57 14.83 22.07
C THR A 292 -18.83 15.44 22.65
N ASN A 293 -18.83 15.80 23.94
CA ASN A 293 -19.95 16.48 24.59
C ASN A 293 -20.15 17.89 24.04
N ILE A 294 -19.08 18.68 23.91
CA ILE A 294 -19.14 20.02 23.31
C ILE A 294 -19.69 19.95 21.89
N LYS A 295 -19.23 18.99 21.07
CA LYS A 295 -19.74 18.78 19.71
C LYS A 295 -21.24 18.50 19.69
N LYS A 296 -21.74 17.68 20.63
CA LYS A 296 -23.16 17.35 20.76
C LYS A 296 -23.99 18.57 21.18
N GLU A 297 -23.49 19.36 22.12
CA GLU A 297 -24.13 20.60 22.56
C GLU A 297 -24.18 21.64 21.44
N MET A 298 -23.07 21.84 20.72
CA MET A 298 -23.03 22.74 19.56
C MET A 298 -24.03 22.35 18.49
N LYS A 299 -24.16 21.05 18.19
CA LYS A 299 -25.16 20.56 17.22
C LYS A 299 -26.58 20.89 17.67
N ASN A 300 -26.91 20.64 18.94
CA ASN A 300 -28.23 20.95 19.49
C ASN A 300 -28.52 22.45 19.47
N LEU A 301 -27.54 23.28 19.83
CA LEU A 301 -27.66 24.74 19.78
C LEU A 301 -27.90 25.24 18.35
N HIS A 302 -27.15 24.69 17.40
CA HIS A 302 -27.29 25.00 15.97
C HIS A 302 -28.70 24.65 15.45
N ASP A 303 -29.21 23.46 15.78
CA ASP A 303 -30.55 23.03 15.39
C ASP A 303 -31.65 23.93 15.98
N LYS A 304 -31.50 24.35 17.23
CA LYS A 304 -32.41 25.31 17.88
C LYS A 304 -32.36 26.67 17.17
N SER A 305 -31.16 27.17 16.87
CA SER A 305 -30.95 28.44 16.15
C SER A 305 -31.60 28.41 14.77
N LEU A 306 -31.44 27.32 14.01
CA LEU A 306 -32.09 27.13 12.72
C LEU A 306 -33.61 27.14 12.82
N LYS A 307 -34.19 26.46 13.81
CA LYS A 307 -35.64 26.45 14.05
C LYS A 307 -36.15 27.85 14.40
N LEU A 308 -35.42 28.59 15.23
CA LEU A 308 -35.79 29.95 15.61
C LEU A 308 -35.75 30.90 14.39
N LYS A 309 -34.68 30.81 13.58
CA LYS A 309 -34.53 31.59 12.34
C LYS A 309 -35.65 31.31 11.35
N LYS A 310 -36.05 30.04 11.17
CA LYS A 310 -37.20 29.66 10.33
C LYS A 310 -38.51 30.26 10.84
N ARG A 311 -38.74 30.27 12.16
CA ARG A 311 -39.95 30.87 12.75
C ARG A 311 -39.96 32.39 12.60
N ALA A 312 -38.83 33.06 12.83
CA ALA A 312 -38.69 34.50 12.65
C ALA A 312 -39.00 34.91 11.20
N LEU A 313 -38.47 34.17 10.22
CA LEU A 313 -38.73 34.42 8.80
C LEU A 313 -40.21 34.28 8.45
N LYS A 314 -40.89 33.24 8.96
CA LYS A 314 -42.34 33.06 8.76
C LYS A 314 -43.16 34.22 9.33
N ILE A 315 -42.80 34.69 10.53
CA ILE A 315 -43.48 35.82 11.17
C ILE A 315 -43.28 37.09 10.35
N GLN A 316 -42.06 37.33 9.86
CA GLN A 316 -41.77 38.47 9.00
C GLN A 316 -42.60 38.44 7.71
N GLN A 317 -42.61 37.31 7.00
CA GLN A 317 -43.42 37.13 5.78
C GLN A 317 -44.93 37.33 6.04
N PHE A 318 -45.43 36.86 7.19
CA PHE A 318 -46.84 37.06 7.55
C PHE A 318 -47.17 38.54 7.79
N LYS A 319 -46.28 39.28 8.46
CA LYS A 319 -46.43 40.72 8.68
C LYS A 319 -46.43 41.50 7.37
N GLU A 320 -45.45 41.24 6.48
CA GLU A 320 -45.36 41.87 5.15
C GLU A 320 -46.64 41.61 4.33
N LYS A 321 -47.16 40.38 4.36
CA LYS A 321 -48.43 40.04 3.69
C LYS A 321 -49.63 40.78 4.27
N GLN A 322 -49.71 40.93 5.60
CA GLN A 322 -50.79 41.68 6.25
C GLN A 322 -50.74 43.17 5.90
N GLU A 323 -49.56 43.77 5.90
CA GLU A 323 -49.37 45.16 5.47
C GLU A 323 -49.78 45.37 4.02
N TYR A 324 -49.37 44.45 3.13
CA TYR A 324 -49.78 44.50 1.72
C TYR A 324 -51.30 44.45 1.55
N ILE A 325 -51.99 43.51 2.23
CA ILE A 325 -53.45 43.39 2.19
C ILE A 325 -54.12 44.65 2.74
N LYS A 326 -53.58 45.23 3.81
CA LYS A 326 -54.11 46.48 4.39
C LYS A 326 -53.99 47.64 3.41
N GLN A 327 -52.84 47.78 2.75
CA GLN A 327 -52.62 48.80 1.72
C GLN A 327 -53.57 48.63 0.52
N GLN A 328 -53.80 47.39 0.06
CA GLN A 328 -54.77 47.12 -1.01
C GLN A 328 -56.18 47.58 -0.62
N LYS A 329 -56.66 47.23 0.58
CA LYS A 329 -57.99 47.64 1.05
C LYS A 329 -58.12 49.16 1.18
N GLU A 330 -57.09 49.83 1.71
CA GLU A 330 -57.10 51.30 1.81
C GLU A 330 -57.14 51.97 0.42
N ALA A 331 -56.46 51.39 -0.57
CA ALA A 331 -56.50 51.86 -1.95
C ALA A 331 -57.87 51.64 -2.61
N GLU A 332 -58.50 50.49 -2.42
CA GLU A 332 -59.86 50.20 -2.90
C GLU A 332 -60.89 51.17 -2.32
N ILE A 333 -60.86 51.39 -0.99
CA ILE A 333 -61.75 52.34 -0.32
C ILE A 333 -61.56 53.76 -0.87
N ARG A 334 -60.32 54.19 -1.11
CA ARG A 334 -60.04 55.49 -1.75
C ARG A 334 -60.65 55.58 -3.14
N LEU A 335 -60.50 54.54 -3.95
CA LEU A 335 -61.06 54.50 -5.30
C LEU A 335 -62.60 54.60 -5.28
N GLU A 336 -63.27 53.88 -4.37
CA GLU A 336 -64.72 53.98 -4.19
C GLU A 336 -65.15 55.39 -3.76
N GLN A 337 -64.44 56.02 -2.82
CA GLN A 337 -64.72 57.39 -2.38
C GLN A 337 -64.60 58.39 -3.54
N ASP A 338 -63.58 58.26 -4.37
CA ASP A 338 -63.37 59.11 -5.55
C ASP A 338 -64.47 58.91 -6.62
N LEU A 339 -64.95 57.67 -6.81
CA LEU A 339 -66.06 57.36 -7.73
C LEU A 339 -67.41 57.95 -7.26
N ILE A 340 -67.69 57.88 -5.95
CA ILE A 340 -68.90 58.47 -5.34
C ILE A 340 -68.85 60.00 -5.42
N ALA A 341 -67.68 60.61 -5.16
CA ALA A 341 -67.49 62.05 -5.27
C ALA A 341 -67.74 62.54 -6.72
N LYS A 342 -67.27 61.79 -7.73
CA LYS A 342 -67.56 62.09 -9.14
C LYS A 342 -69.04 62.00 -9.49
N HIS A 343 -69.79 61.02 -8.96
CA HIS A 343 -71.22 60.87 -9.23
C HIS A 343 -72.11 61.94 -8.58
N LYS A 344 -71.67 62.58 -7.48
CA LYS A 344 -72.40 63.71 -6.85
C LYS A 344 -72.15 65.06 -7.52
N SER A 345 -71.27 65.12 -8.52
CA SER A 345 -70.79 66.34 -9.17
C SER A 345 -71.43 66.60 -10.54
N THR A 346 -72.40 65.77 -10.95
CA THR A 346 -73.24 65.89 -12.15
C THR A 346 -74.69 65.93 -11.72
#